data_AF-A0A2A4KFN0-F1
#
_entry.id   AF-A0A2A4KFN0-F1
#
_cell.length_a   1.000
_cell.length_b   1.000
_cell.length_c   1.000
_cell.angle_alpha   90.00
_cell.angle_beta   90.00
_cell.angle_gamma   90.00
#
_symmetry.space_group_name_H-M   'P 1'
#
loop_
_entity.id
_entity.type
_entity.pdbx_description
1 polymer ?
#
loop_
_entity_poly.entity_id
_entity_poly.type
_entity_poly.pdbx_seq_one_letter_code
_entity_poly.pdbx_strand_id
1 'polypeptide(L)' 'PYVSAWHQAPFGVPGREDFALHLELFTIRRTSGKLKFLAGSESGMSVFINDVPPEAAAQRLREVASK' A
#
# COMPACT_ATOMS: atom_id res chain seq x y z
N PRO A 1 -9.75 -8.76 1.28
CA PRO A 1 -10.06 -7.39 1.73
C PRO A 1 -8.87 -6.49 1.40
N TYR A 2 -9.15 -5.23 1.09
CA TYR A 2 -8.13 -4.23 0.80
C TYR A 2 -8.55 -2.88 1.39
N VAL A 3 -7.58 -1.99 1.55
CA VAL A 3 -7.77 -0.57 1.85
C VAL A 3 -7.15 0.21 0.70
N SER A 4 -7.81 1.25 0.21
CA SER A 4 -7.28 2.09 -0.86
C SER A 4 -7.60 3.56 -0.65
N ALA A 5 -6.70 4.44 -1.08
CA ALA A 5 -6.87 5.89 -0.98
C ALA A 5 -6.20 6.60 -2.15
N TRP A 6 -6.79 7.73 -2.56
CA TRP A 6 -6.18 8.66 -3.50
C TRP A 6 -5.32 9.66 -2.74
N HIS A 7 -4.06 9.77 -3.14
CA HIS A 7 -3.18 10.86 -2.73
C HIS A 7 -3.10 11.88 -3.85
N GLN A 8 -3.50 13.11 -3.55
CA GLN A 8 -3.54 14.22 -4.48
C GLN A 8 -2.97 15.47 -3.82
N ALA A 9 -2.39 16.38 -4.60
CA ALA A 9 -2.00 17.68 -4.08
C ALA A 9 -3.21 18.44 -3.52
N PRO A 10 -3.02 19.23 -2.45
CA PRO A 10 -4.04 20.12 -1.93
C PRO A 10 -4.58 21.07 -3.01
N PHE A 11 -5.83 21.50 -2.85
CA PHE A 11 -6.43 22.45 -3.78
C PHE A 11 -5.95 23.88 -3.53
N GLY A 12 -5.66 24.62 -4.60
CA GLY A 12 -5.38 26.06 -4.54
C GLY A 12 -4.01 26.47 -3.99
N VAL A 13 -3.08 25.52 -3.81
CA VAL A 13 -1.71 25.82 -3.37
C VAL A 13 -0.76 25.98 -4.58
N PRO A 14 0.23 26.89 -4.52
CA PRO A 14 1.36 26.90 -5.47
C PRO A 14 2.14 25.57 -5.43
N GLY A 15 2.78 25.17 -6.53
CA GLY A 15 3.56 23.92 -6.62
C GLY A 15 2.71 22.65 -6.73
N ARG A 16 1.43 22.76 -7.11
CA ARG A 16 0.53 21.61 -7.29
C ARG A 16 1.06 20.64 -8.35
N GLU A 17 1.68 21.17 -9.38
CA GLU A 17 2.31 20.47 -10.48
C GLU A 17 3.48 19.55 -10.05
N ASP A 18 4.05 19.78 -8.86
CA ASP A 18 5.15 18.97 -8.33
C ASP A 18 4.69 17.62 -7.76
N PHE A 19 3.38 17.42 -7.61
CA PHE A 19 2.80 16.20 -7.03
C PHE A 19 1.98 15.40 -8.05
N ALA A 20 2.41 14.16 -8.31
CA ALA A 20 1.66 13.23 -9.14
C ALA A 20 0.50 12.57 -8.36
N LEU A 21 -0.73 12.73 -8.86
CA LEU A 21 -1.90 11.98 -8.38
C LEU A 21 -1.61 10.48 -8.47
N HIS A 22 -1.83 9.76 -7.36
CA HIS A 22 -1.71 8.31 -7.35
C HIS A 22 -2.71 7.65 -6.39
N LEU A 23 -3.02 6.40 -6.69
CA LEU A 23 -3.83 5.52 -5.86
C LEU A 23 -2.88 4.59 -5.11
N GLU A 24 -3.02 4.54 -3.78
CA GLU A 24 -2.40 3.49 -2.98
C GLU A 24 -3.43 2.40 -2.67
N LEU A 25 -3.01 1.14 -2.78
CA LEU A 25 -3.83 -0.03 -2.49
C LEU A 25 -3.05 -1.02 -1.63
N PHE A 26 -3.56 -1.28 -0.43
CA PHE A 26 -2.96 -2.17 0.54
C PHE A 26 -3.85 -3.39 0.79
N THR A 27 -3.23 -4.57 0.86
CA THR A 27 -3.89 -5.76 1.40
C THR A 27 -3.64 -5.84 2.90
N ILE A 28 -4.68 -6.17 3.67
CA ILE A 28 -4.56 -6.49 5.09
C ILE A 28 -4.43 -8.01 5.32
N ARG A 29 -4.14 -8.80 4.28
CA ARG A 29 -3.98 -10.26 4.38
C ARG A 29 -2.50 -10.61 4.51
N ARG A 30 -2.17 -11.53 5.42
CA ARG A 30 -0.84 -12.15 5.50
C ARG A 30 -0.74 -13.40 4.63
N THR A 31 -1.83 -14.16 4.56
CA THR A 31 -2.01 -15.32 3.66
C THR A 31 -3.51 -15.56 3.48
N SER A 32 -3.89 -16.61 2.74
CA SER A 32 -5.29 -17.01 2.62
C SER A 32 -5.90 -17.24 4.01
N GLY A 33 -7.04 -16.61 4.28
CA GLY A 33 -7.75 -16.70 5.56
C GLY A 33 -7.10 -16.00 6.76
N LYS A 34 -5.90 -15.40 6.65
CA LYS A 34 -5.23 -14.74 7.79
C LYS A 34 -4.99 -13.25 7.53
N LEU A 35 -5.31 -12.42 8.52
CA LEU A 35 -5.13 -10.97 8.48
C LEU A 35 -3.82 -10.53 9.15
N LYS A 36 -3.28 -9.41 8.66
CA LYS A 36 -2.23 -8.63 9.31
C LYS A 36 -2.92 -7.55 10.15
N PHE A 37 -2.64 -7.55 11.44
CA PHE A 37 -3.10 -6.53 12.37
C PHE A 37 -1.99 -5.50 12.59
N LEU A 38 -2.35 -4.22 12.62
CA LEU A 38 -1.44 -3.15 13.02
C LEU A 38 -1.26 -3.24 14.55
N ALA A 39 -0.03 -3.51 14.99
CA ALA A 39 0.30 -3.71 16.40
C ALA A 39 1.16 -2.53 16.91
N GLY A 40 1.87 -2.71 18.02
CA GLY A 40 2.67 -1.66 18.62
C GLY A 40 3.74 -1.06 17.69
N SER A 41 4.35 -1.88 16.83
CA SER A 41 5.30 -1.40 15.81
C SER A 41 4.68 -0.39 14.85
N GLU A 42 3.55 -0.74 14.24
CA GLU A 42 2.90 0.09 13.22
C GLU A 42 2.14 1.26 13.87
N SER A 43 1.32 0.97 14.88
CA SER A 43 0.40 1.93 15.51
C SER A 43 1.09 2.85 16.51
N GLY A 44 2.12 2.34 17.21
CA GLY A 44 2.81 3.09 18.27
C GLY A 44 4.13 3.71 17.82
N MET A 45 4.85 3.07 16.89
CA MET A 45 6.20 3.48 16.49
C MET A 45 6.31 3.86 15.00
N SER A 46 5.22 3.74 14.23
CA SER A 46 5.22 3.97 12.77
C SER A 46 6.29 3.16 12.01
N VAL A 47 6.59 1.95 12.52
CA VAL A 47 7.50 0.99 11.90
C VAL A 47 6.69 -0.08 11.18
N PHE A 48 6.93 -0.24 9.88
CA PHE A 48 6.22 -1.19 9.02
C PHE A 48 7.13 -2.35 8.62
N ILE A 49 6.65 -3.59 8.80
CA ILE A 49 7.41 -4.82 8.53
C ILE A 49 6.62 -5.71 7.59
N ASN A 50 7.28 -6.18 6.53
CA ASN A 50 6.73 -7.12 5.56
C ASN A 50 7.75 -8.24 5.28
N ASP A 51 7.27 -9.49 5.32
CA ASP A 51 8.10 -10.68 5.11
C ASP A 51 8.28 -11.01 3.61
N VAL A 52 7.54 -10.32 2.73
CA VAL A 52 7.61 -10.49 1.28
C VAL A 52 8.32 -9.29 0.66
N PRO A 53 9.45 -9.49 -0.03
CA PRO A 53 10.09 -8.43 -0.79
C PRO A 53 9.15 -7.84 -1.85
N PRO A 54 9.18 -6.53 -2.08
CA PRO A 54 8.30 -5.88 -3.04
C PRO A 54 8.46 -6.44 -4.47
N GLU A 55 9.66 -6.87 -4.86
CA GLU A 55 9.95 -7.47 -6.18
C GLU A 55 9.17 -8.79 -6.36
N ALA A 56 9.20 -9.64 -5.34
CA ALA A 56 8.50 -10.92 -5.34
C ALA A 56 6.98 -10.74 -5.32
N ALA A 57 6.48 -9.74 -4.57
CA ALA A 57 5.06 -9.39 -4.57
C ALA A 57 4.62 -8.89 -5.96
N ALA A 58 5.38 -7.98 -6.57
CA ALA A 58 5.08 -7.42 -7.88
C ALA A 58 5.08 -8.48 -8.99
N GLN A 59 6.03 -9.43 -8.95
CA GLN A 59 6.05 -10.55 -9.89
C GLN A 59 4.77 -11.38 -9.79
N ARG A 60 4.39 -11.82 -8.59
CA ARG A 60 3.16 -12.61 -8.37
C ARG A 60 1.91 -11.88 -8.85
N LEU A 61 1.82 -10.57 -8.62
CA LEU A 61 0.68 -9.78 -9.10
C LEU A 61 0.59 -9.75 -10.63
N ARG A 62 1.73 -9.61 -11.33
CA ARG A 62 1.75 -9.65 -12.81
C ARG A 62 1.37 -11.03 -13.36
N GLU A 63 1.81 -12.11 -12.72
CA GLU A 63 1.48 -13.48 -13.12
C GLU A 63 -0.03 -13.76 -13.06
N VAL A 64 -0.74 -13.19 -12.08
CA VAL A 64 -2.19 -13.39 -11.94
C VAL A 64 -3.02 -12.35 -12.71
N ALA A 65 -2.48 -11.16 -12.98
CA ALA A 65 -3.19 -10.10 -13.72
C ALA A 65 -3.16 -10.30 -15.25
N SER A 66 -2.27 -11.16 -15.76
CA SER A 66 -2.13 -11.47 -17.19
C SER A 66 -2.95 -12.69 -17.64
N LYS A 67 -3.71 -13.30 -16.72
CA LYS A 67 -4.73 -14.31 -17.02
C LYS A 67 -6.11 -13.66 -17.05
#